data_AF-A0A8T4NZL2-F1
#
_entry.id   AF-A0A8T4NZL2-F1
#
_cell.length_a   1.000
_cell.length_b   1.000
_cell.length_c   1.000
_cell.angle_alpha   90.00
_cell.angle_beta   90.00
_cell.angle_gamma   90.00
#
_symmetry.space_group_name_H-M   'P 1'
#
loop_
_entity.id
_entity.type
_entity.pdbx_description
1 polymer ?
#
loop_
_entity_poly.entity_id
_entity_poly.type
_entity_poly.pdbx_seq_one_letter_code
_entity_poly.pdbx_strand_id
1 'polypeptide(L)'
;MKIIFWCEFPEQVDFNKLNSLIKFKTEIYFAANSIKEFKRIRKKIKNRNIKAGVWPVLEKKDGYWLSGFVARDKIDKLNEFDGLRVKIDVEPPIYKGKHSLLKDIAWFARYSIIRGKNNDYLREKILNLRIKPIMSGFLLPYFIRKRYGDLHASGTKNYICYTTFFPRAIRPLARLFYSMAIRRMERKRTFYGIGLTNNGIFENESAYENINEFKKDIEMMVKAGANNLCVYSIEGILKRKDAGKWLDLLMC
;
A
#
# COMPACT_ATOMS: atom_id res chain seq x y z
N MET A 1 -18.07 1.56 -6.53
CA MET A 1 -16.79 1.07 -5.98
C MET A 1 -15.85 2.26 -5.75
N LYS A 2 -15.09 2.30 -4.63
CA LYS A 2 -14.07 3.34 -4.41
C LYS A 2 -12.70 2.79 -4.77
N ILE A 3 -11.96 3.51 -5.61
CA ILE A 3 -10.59 3.16 -5.99
C ILE A 3 -9.63 4.18 -5.39
N ILE A 4 -8.52 3.70 -4.83
CA ILE A 4 -7.37 4.52 -4.48
C ILE A 4 -6.09 3.90 -5.06
N PHE A 5 -5.03 4.70 -5.13
CA PHE A 5 -3.74 4.26 -5.63
C PHE A 5 -2.63 4.57 -4.64
N TRP A 6 -1.68 3.64 -4.56
CA TRP A 6 -0.38 3.85 -3.95
C TRP A 6 0.61 4.30 -5.03
N CYS A 7 1.44 5.28 -4.70
CA CYS A 7 2.55 5.72 -5.53
C CYS A 7 3.84 5.67 -4.72
N GLU A 8 4.65 4.65 -4.93
CA GLU A 8 5.89 4.42 -4.17
C GLU A 8 7.04 5.29 -4.70
N PHE A 9 7.06 5.52 -6.01
CA PHE A 9 8.12 6.25 -6.70
C PHE A 9 7.60 7.46 -7.48
N PRO A 10 7.24 8.58 -6.79
CA PRO A 10 6.67 9.77 -7.45
C PRO A 10 7.58 10.41 -8.50
N GLU A 11 8.88 10.23 -8.41
CA GLU A 11 9.87 10.68 -9.39
C GLU A 11 9.76 9.95 -10.74
N GLN A 12 9.19 8.74 -10.73
CA GLN A 12 9.00 7.91 -11.93
C GLN A 12 7.63 8.14 -12.59
N VAL A 13 6.80 9.02 -12.01
CA VAL A 13 5.47 9.33 -12.52
C VAL A 13 5.55 10.30 -13.69
N ASP A 14 5.01 9.89 -14.84
CA ASP A 14 4.63 10.81 -15.91
C ASP A 14 3.36 11.58 -15.49
N PHE A 15 3.55 12.78 -14.94
CA PHE A 15 2.44 13.61 -14.47
C PHE A 15 1.54 14.11 -15.61
N ASN A 16 2.03 14.20 -16.86
CA ASN A 16 1.18 14.57 -17.99
C ASN A 16 0.18 13.45 -18.28
N LYS A 17 0.64 12.20 -18.35
CA LYS A 17 -0.23 11.02 -18.46
C LYS A 17 -1.15 10.87 -17.26
N LEU A 18 -0.64 11.03 -16.03
CA LEU A 18 -1.48 10.97 -14.82
C LEU A 18 -2.65 11.95 -14.90
N ASN A 19 -2.36 13.19 -15.28
CA ASN A 19 -3.36 14.24 -15.35
C ASN A 19 -4.36 14.03 -16.51
N SER A 20 -3.97 13.41 -17.62
CA SER A 20 -4.86 13.21 -18.78
C SER A 20 -5.66 11.90 -18.74
N LEU A 21 -5.09 10.83 -18.19
CA LEU A 21 -5.71 9.48 -18.24
C LEU A 21 -6.70 9.22 -17.11
N ILE A 22 -6.55 9.87 -15.95
CA ILE A 22 -7.46 9.66 -14.82
C ILE A 22 -8.77 10.44 -15.04
N LYS A 23 -9.81 9.74 -15.50
CA LYS A 23 -11.13 10.32 -15.81
C LYS A 23 -12.15 10.19 -14.67
N PHE A 24 -11.85 9.44 -13.62
CA PHE A 24 -12.75 9.16 -12.50
C PHE A 24 -12.19 9.73 -11.18
N LYS A 25 -13.09 10.03 -10.24
CA LYS A 25 -12.70 10.53 -8.91
C LYS A 25 -11.92 9.47 -8.14
N THR A 26 -10.72 9.80 -7.71
CA THR A 26 -9.83 8.88 -6.98
C THR A 26 -8.97 9.62 -5.96
N GLU A 27 -8.34 8.86 -5.06
CA GLU A 27 -7.29 9.35 -4.17
C GLU A 27 -5.98 8.63 -4.51
N ILE A 28 -4.87 9.37 -4.57
CA ILE A 28 -3.54 8.80 -4.80
C ILE A 28 -2.65 9.22 -3.65
N TYR A 29 -2.03 8.25 -2.97
CA TYR A 29 -1.13 8.51 -1.85
C TYR A 29 0.31 8.34 -2.32
N PHE A 30 1.05 9.44 -2.27
CA PHE A 30 2.42 9.52 -2.77
C PHE A 30 3.42 9.35 -1.63
N ALA A 31 4.39 8.46 -1.83
CA ALA A 31 5.53 8.32 -0.94
C ALA A 31 6.26 9.67 -0.81
N ALA A 32 6.56 10.09 0.42
CA ALA A 32 7.35 11.29 0.66
C ALA A 32 8.10 11.19 1.98
N ASN A 33 9.36 11.64 1.99
CA ASN A 33 10.20 11.68 3.18
C ASN A 33 9.97 12.94 4.05
N SER A 34 9.27 13.95 3.51
CA SER A 34 8.97 15.21 4.20
C SER A 34 7.72 15.89 3.64
N ILE A 35 7.14 16.81 4.42
CA ILE A 35 6.02 17.65 3.95
C ILE A 35 6.39 18.53 2.75
N LYS A 36 7.64 19.01 2.69
CA LYS A 36 8.14 19.84 1.58
C LYS A 36 8.14 19.07 0.27
N GLU A 37 8.60 17.81 0.29
CA GLU A 37 8.58 16.91 -0.85
C GLU A 37 7.16 16.63 -1.32
N PHE A 38 6.25 16.28 -0.39
CA PHE A 38 4.85 16.05 -0.72
C PHE A 38 4.19 17.27 -1.37
N LYS A 39 4.43 18.48 -0.84
CA LYS A 39 3.93 19.74 -1.43
C LYS A 39 4.45 19.94 -2.87
N ARG A 40 5.70 19.58 -3.15
CA ARG A 40 6.27 19.65 -4.51
C ARG A 40 5.58 18.66 -5.46
N ILE A 41 5.32 17.43 -5.02
CA ILE A 41 4.59 16.41 -5.80
C ILE A 41 3.17 16.90 -6.06
N ARG A 42 2.46 17.36 -5.03
CA ARG A 42 1.07 17.83 -5.13
C ARG A 42 0.89 18.96 -6.15
N LYS A 43 1.85 19.89 -6.25
CA LYS A 43 1.83 20.98 -7.26
C LYS A 43 1.83 20.50 -8.72
N LYS A 44 2.34 19.28 -8.98
CA LYS A 44 2.34 18.68 -10.33
C LYS A 44 1.00 18.08 -10.73
N ILE A 45 0.09 17.89 -9.77
CA ILE A 45 -1.24 17.32 -9.99
C ILE A 45 -2.20 18.45 -10.33
N LYS A 46 -2.62 18.52 -11.59
CA LYS A 46 -3.54 19.52 -12.12
C LYS A 46 -4.97 18.98 -12.30
N ASN A 47 -5.12 17.66 -12.31
CA ASN A 47 -6.41 17.02 -12.52
C ASN A 47 -7.29 17.04 -11.26
N ARG A 48 -8.46 17.70 -11.37
CA ARG A 48 -9.47 17.86 -10.30
C ARG A 48 -10.10 16.54 -9.81
N ASN A 49 -10.00 15.47 -10.58
CA ASN A 49 -10.49 14.15 -10.20
C ASN A 49 -9.55 13.44 -9.20
N ILE A 50 -8.31 13.94 -9.05
CA ILE A 50 -7.30 13.35 -8.18
C ILE A 50 -7.21 14.13 -6.88
N LYS A 51 -7.51 13.46 -5.76
CA LYS A 51 -7.14 13.95 -4.44
C LYS A 51 -5.80 13.35 -4.03
N ALA A 52 -4.83 14.20 -3.71
CA ALA A 52 -3.52 13.75 -3.25
C ALA A 52 -3.51 13.50 -1.74
N GLY A 53 -3.17 12.27 -1.34
CA GLY A 53 -2.76 11.91 0.02
C GLY A 53 -1.25 11.71 0.09
N VAL A 54 -0.72 11.63 1.30
CA VAL A 54 0.69 11.36 1.56
C VAL A 54 0.85 9.96 2.13
N TRP A 55 1.89 9.28 1.69
CA TRP A 55 2.41 8.07 2.31
C TRP A 55 3.78 8.42 2.90
N PRO A 56 3.86 8.76 4.18
CA PRO A 56 5.13 9.10 4.79
C PRO A 56 6.04 7.88 4.82
N VAL A 57 7.22 8.02 4.24
CA VAL A 57 8.27 6.99 4.24
C VAL A 57 9.54 7.54 4.89
N LEU A 58 10.41 6.63 5.27
CA LEU A 58 11.73 6.90 5.84
C LEU A 58 12.81 6.56 4.83
N GLU A 59 14.03 7.02 5.10
CA GLU A 59 15.19 6.50 4.38
C GLU A 59 15.34 4.98 4.63
N LYS A 60 15.83 4.23 3.63
CA LYS A 60 16.04 2.77 3.76
C LYS A 60 16.88 2.40 4.99
N LYS A 61 17.87 3.22 5.37
CA LYS A 61 18.73 2.99 6.54
C LYS A 61 17.95 2.97 7.86
N ASP A 62 16.85 3.71 7.92
CA ASP A 62 15.95 3.86 9.06
C ASP A 62 14.79 2.84 9.03
N GLY A 63 14.70 1.97 8.02
CA GLY A 63 13.70 0.91 7.91
C GLY A 63 12.62 1.12 6.85
N TYR A 64 12.61 2.28 6.16
CA TYR A 64 11.67 2.70 5.10
C TYR A 64 10.20 2.89 5.52
N TRP A 65 9.59 1.94 6.20
CA TRP A 65 8.20 2.07 6.69
C TRP A 65 8.13 2.59 8.12
N LEU A 66 7.08 3.36 8.41
CA LEU A 66 6.75 3.80 9.76
C LEU A 66 6.07 2.68 10.54
N SER A 67 6.86 1.91 11.28
CA SER A 67 6.37 0.84 12.16
C SER A 67 6.96 0.96 13.57
N GLY A 68 6.46 0.16 14.52
CA GLY A 68 6.98 0.22 15.89
C GLY A 68 8.40 -0.34 16.06
N PHE A 69 9.06 -0.75 14.97
CA PHE A 69 10.47 -1.14 14.96
C PHE A 69 11.44 0.04 14.81
N VAL A 70 10.96 1.18 14.31
CA VAL A 70 11.82 2.36 14.09
C VAL A 70 11.97 3.18 15.37
N ALA A 71 12.98 4.04 15.43
CA ALA A 71 13.22 4.91 16.58
C ALA A 71 12.11 5.98 16.73
N ARG A 72 11.93 6.50 17.95
CA ARG A 72 10.82 7.43 18.27
C ARG A 72 10.87 8.72 17.47
N ASP A 73 12.06 9.29 17.29
CA ASP A 73 12.31 10.46 16.45
C ASP A 73 11.88 10.25 14.99
N LYS A 74 11.98 9.01 14.48
CA LYS A 74 11.48 8.67 13.15
C LYS A 74 9.95 8.61 13.10
N ILE A 75 9.32 8.11 14.17
CA ILE A 75 7.85 8.13 14.33
C ILE A 75 7.33 9.57 14.43
N ASP A 76 8.08 10.46 15.10
CA ASP A 76 7.71 11.87 15.26
C ASP A 76 7.58 12.64 13.93
N LYS A 77 8.16 12.14 12.84
CA LYS A 77 7.92 12.68 11.50
C LYS A 77 6.45 12.67 11.09
N LEU A 78 5.61 11.80 11.68
CA LEU A 78 4.16 11.83 11.46
C LEU A 78 3.53 13.18 11.80
N ASN A 79 4.09 13.94 12.74
CA ASN A 79 3.59 15.25 13.13
C ASN A 79 3.64 16.25 11.96
N GLU A 80 4.60 16.12 11.04
CA GLU A 80 4.69 16.99 9.84
C GLU A 80 3.50 16.85 8.89
N PHE A 81 2.81 15.70 8.96
CA PHE A 81 1.70 15.34 8.08
C PHE A 81 0.34 15.42 8.78
N ASP A 82 0.29 15.96 10.00
CA ASP A 82 -0.95 16.11 10.73
C ASP A 82 -1.93 17.05 9.99
N GLY A 83 -3.21 16.68 9.98
CA GLY A 83 -4.24 17.34 9.19
C GLY A 83 -4.25 16.98 7.70
N LEU A 84 -3.41 16.04 7.24
CA LEU A 84 -3.43 15.51 5.88
C LEU A 84 -4.07 14.12 5.81
N ARG A 85 -4.39 13.69 4.58
CA ARG A 85 -4.77 12.30 4.30
C ARG A 85 -3.50 11.47 4.26
N VAL A 86 -3.32 10.60 5.25
CA VAL A 86 -2.10 9.82 5.44
C VAL A 86 -2.38 8.33 5.20
N LYS A 87 -1.48 7.65 4.50
CA LYS A 87 -1.35 6.18 4.48
C LYS A 87 -0.15 5.80 5.35
N ILE A 88 -0.31 4.84 6.24
CA ILE A 88 0.77 4.28 7.06
C ILE A 88 0.85 2.79 6.80
N ASP A 89 2.04 2.33 6.41
CA ASP A 89 2.33 0.91 6.23
C ASP A 89 2.99 0.41 7.51
N VAL A 90 2.27 -0.48 8.19
CA VAL A 90 2.74 -1.05 9.45
C VAL A 90 3.39 -2.39 9.16
N GLU A 91 4.60 -2.32 8.62
CA GLU A 91 5.37 -3.46 8.17
C GLU A 91 6.75 -3.52 8.86
N PRO A 92 7.32 -4.73 9.03
CA PRO A 92 8.68 -4.87 9.56
C PRO A 92 9.70 -4.18 8.64
N PRO A 93 10.82 -3.70 9.19
CA PRO A 93 11.80 -2.93 8.43
C PRO A 93 12.47 -3.75 7.33
N ILE A 94 12.70 -3.13 6.17
CA ILE A 94 13.32 -3.76 4.99
C ILE A 94 14.57 -4.56 5.39
N TYR A 95 14.66 -5.79 4.88
CA TYR A 95 15.85 -6.61 5.01
C TYR A 95 17.03 -5.95 4.29
N LYS A 96 18.12 -5.68 5.00
CA LYS A 96 19.28 -4.94 4.47
C LYS A 96 20.25 -5.79 3.62
N GLY A 97 20.00 -7.08 3.48
CA GLY A 97 20.89 -8.01 2.76
C GLY A 97 20.36 -8.42 1.38
N LYS A 98 21.15 -9.23 0.66
CA LYS A 98 20.69 -9.85 -0.60
C LYS A 98 19.50 -10.76 -0.33
N HIS A 99 18.41 -10.51 -1.06
CA HIS A 99 17.17 -11.29 -0.99
C HIS A 99 17.38 -12.73 -1.46
N SER A 100 16.75 -13.66 -0.75
CA SER A 100 16.55 -15.03 -1.18
C SER A 100 15.33 -15.59 -0.46
N LEU A 101 14.62 -16.54 -1.07
CA LEU A 101 13.38 -17.08 -0.52
C LEU A 101 13.54 -17.53 0.95
N LEU A 102 14.62 -18.26 1.27
CA LEU A 102 14.88 -18.71 2.64
C LEU A 102 15.16 -17.55 3.60
N LYS A 103 15.89 -16.51 3.17
CA LYS A 103 16.17 -15.33 3.99
C LYS A 103 14.93 -14.50 4.22
N ASP A 104 14.09 -14.33 3.20
CA ASP A 104 12.83 -13.59 3.28
C ASP A 104 11.85 -14.33 4.21
N ILE A 105 11.78 -15.66 4.13
CA ILE A 105 11.00 -16.49 5.07
C ILE A 105 11.55 -16.37 6.48
N ALA A 106 12.86 -16.49 6.69
CA ALA A 106 13.47 -16.39 8.02
C ALA A 106 13.29 -14.99 8.63
N TRP A 107 13.44 -13.94 7.82
CA TRP A 107 13.16 -12.56 8.20
C TRP A 107 11.69 -12.40 8.61
N PHE A 108 10.75 -12.89 7.79
CA PHE A 108 9.33 -12.81 8.09
C PHE A 108 8.96 -13.59 9.37
N ALA A 109 9.50 -14.80 9.54
CA ALA A 109 9.30 -15.61 10.73
C ALA A 109 9.82 -14.93 11.99
N ARG A 110 11.03 -14.36 11.92
CA ARG A 110 11.63 -13.57 13.01
C ARG A 110 10.71 -12.42 13.42
N TYR A 111 10.24 -11.63 12.46
CA TYR A 111 9.39 -10.49 12.79
C TYR A 111 8.00 -10.90 13.24
N SER A 112 7.48 -12.05 12.80
CA SER A 112 6.22 -12.61 13.33
C SER A 112 6.28 -12.93 14.83
N ILE A 113 7.49 -13.08 15.39
CA ILE A 113 7.73 -13.35 16.81
C ILE A 113 8.17 -12.07 17.55
N ILE A 114 8.99 -11.21 16.95
CA ILE A 114 9.50 -10.01 17.63
C ILE A 114 8.45 -8.89 17.64
N ARG A 115 8.23 -8.25 18.80
CA ARG A 115 7.38 -7.05 18.92
C ARG A 115 8.21 -5.79 18.70
N GLY A 116 7.68 -4.84 17.92
CA GLY A 116 8.27 -3.51 17.79
C GLY A 116 8.33 -2.78 19.14
N LYS A 117 9.52 -2.29 19.52
CA LYS A 117 9.78 -1.64 20.81
C LYS A 117 8.95 -0.38 21.03
N ASN A 118 8.53 0.27 19.95
CA ASN A 118 7.80 1.54 19.96
C ASN A 118 6.35 1.41 19.48
N ASN A 119 5.75 0.21 19.50
CA ASN A 119 4.36 0.02 19.06
C ASN A 119 3.37 0.94 19.79
N ASP A 120 3.51 1.07 21.10
CA ASP A 120 2.57 1.85 21.91
C ASP A 120 2.76 3.36 21.66
N TYR A 121 4.00 3.80 21.40
CA TYR A 121 4.30 5.17 20.99
C TYR A 121 3.75 5.49 19.60
N LEU A 122 3.97 4.60 18.62
CA LEU A 122 3.39 4.73 17.27
C LEU A 122 1.87 4.77 17.34
N ARG A 123 1.26 3.92 18.19
CA ARG A 123 -0.17 3.89 18.43
C ARG A 123 -0.70 5.24 18.89
N GLU A 124 -0.10 5.79 19.94
CA GLU A 124 -0.49 7.08 20.49
C GLU A 124 -0.38 8.19 19.45
N LYS A 125 0.73 8.24 18.71
CA LYS A 125 0.94 9.20 17.63
C LYS A 125 -0.13 9.13 16.56
N ILE A 126 -0.49 7.93 16.10
CA ILE A 126 -1.55 7.74 15.10
C ILE A 126 -2.92 8.13 15.64
N LEU A 127 -3.21 7.78 16.90
CA LEU A 127 -4.48 8.15 17.54
C LEU A 127 -4.61 9.66 17.73
N ASN A 128 -3.51 10.39 17.88
CA ASN A 128 -3.49 11.83 18.06
C ASN A 128 -3.51 12.62 16.73
N LEU A 129 -3.41 11.96 15.57
CA LEU A 129 -3.59 12.63 14.27
C LEU A 129 -5.03 13.14 14.11
N ARG A 130 -5.17 14.38 13.61
CA ARG A 130 -6.47 15.04 13.35
C ARG A 130 -7.30 14.29 12.30
N ILE A 131 -6.64 13.79 11.25
CA ILE A 131 -7.27 12.95 10.24
C ILE A 131 -6.78 11.52 10.44
N LYS A 132 -7.72 10.57 10.61
CA LYS A 132 -7.36 9.16 10.80
C LYS A 132 -6.75 8.59 9.51
N PRO A 133 -5.57 7.95 9.60
CA PRO A 133 -4.89 7.43 8.43
C PRO A 133 -5.56 6.18 7.86
N ILE A 134 -5.15 5.82 6.64
CA ILE A 134 -5.33 4.48 6.09
C ILE A 134 -4.17 3.63 6.61
N MET A 135 -4.49 2.57 7.34
CA MET A 135 -3.51 1.62 7.85
C MET A 135 -3.40 0.47 6.85
N SER A 136 -2.23 0.29 6.23
CA SER A 136 -1.97 -0.84 5.35
C SER A 136 -1.16 -1.91 6.05
N GLY A 137 -1.46 -3.17 5.70
CA GLY A 137 -0.62 -4.29 6.05
C GLY A 137 -1.07 -5.58 5.42
N PHE A 138 -0.27 -6.62 5.61
CA PHE A 138 -0.56 -7.98 5.16
C PHE A 138 -1.80 -8.56 5.85
N LEU A 139 -2.47 -9.47 5.14
CA LEU A 139 -3.58 -10.26 5.67
C LEU A 139 -3.05 -11.35 6.63
N LEU A 140 -2.60 -10.92 7.81
CA LEU A 140 -2.04 -11.80 8.84
C LEU A 140 -2.99 -11.94 10.04
N PRO A 141 -2.88 -13.05 10.80
CA PRO A 141 -3.55 -13.19 12.09
C PRO A 141 -3.33 -11.96 12.99
N TYR A 142 -4.37 -11.58 13.73
CA TYR A 142 -4.35 -10.35 14.55
C TYR A 142 -3.17 -10.29 15.52
N PHE A 143 -2.83 -11.41 16.16
CA PHE A 143 -1.73 -11.47 17.13
C PHE A 143 -0.36 -11.14 16.49
N ILE A 144 -0.16 -11.44 15.21
CA ILE A 144 1.05 -11.06 14.46
C ILE A 144 1.01 -9.58 14.12
N ARG A 145 -0.10 -9.09 13.55
CA ARG A 145 -0.26 -7.68 13.17
C ARG A 145 -0.07 -6.73 14.36
N LYS A 146 -0.56 -7.12 15.54
CA LYS A 146 -0.36 -6.37 16.80
C LYS A 146 1.12 -6.20 17.15
N ARG A 147 2.00 -7.15 16.78
CA ARG A 147 3.45 -7.05 17.00
C ARG A 147 4.11 -6.02 16.09
N TYR A 148 3.52 -5.70 14.94
CA TYR A 148 4.00 -4.65 14.04
C TYR A 148 3.49 -3.25 14.43
N GLY A 149 2.44 -3.20 15.24
CA GLY A 149 1.79 -1.96 15.68
C GLY A 149 0.42 -1.72 15.05
N ASP A 150 -0.23 -2.74 14.47
CA ASP A 150 -1.56 -2.57 13.88
C ASP A 150 -2.60 -2.20 14.94
N LEU A 151 -3.30 -1.10 14.67
CA LEU A 151 -4.31 -0.49 15.51
C LEU A 151 -5.69 -0.91 15.03
N HIS A 152 -6.11 -2.11 15.36
CA HIS A 152 -7.41 -2.68 14.94
C HIS A 152 -8.61 -1.71 15.10
N ALA A 153 -8.53 -0.77 16.04
CA ALA A 153 -9.61 0.15 16.39
C ALA A 153 -9.62 1.52 15.66
N SER A 154 -8.62 1.90 14.86
CA SER A 154 -8.59 3.25 14.27
C SER A 154 -8.53 3.28 12.75
N GLY A 155 -9.45 4.04 12.15
CA GLY A 155 -9.38 4.50 10.77
C GLY A 155 -9.83 3.51 9.71
N THR A 156 -9.36 3.75 8.50
CA THR A 156 -9.60 2.90 7.32
C THR A 156 -8.51 1.85 7.24
N LYS A 157 -8.84 0.61 6.85
CA LYS A 157 -7.87 -0.47 6.65
C LYS A 157 -7.59 -0.68 5.17
N ASN A 158 -6.36 -1.07 4.84
CA ASN A 158 -5.99 -1.63 3.55
C ASN A 158 -5.30 -2.97 3.77
N TYR A 159 -5.89 -4.05 3.28
CA TYR A 159 -5.27 -5.37 3.31
C TYR A 159 -4.57 -5.66 2.01
N ILE A 160 -3.28 -5.97 2.08
CA ILE A 160 -2.46 -6.35 0.93
C ILE A 160 -2.88 -7.76 0.49
N CYS A 161 -3.51 -7.85 -0.68
CA CYS A 161 -3.99 -9.09 -1.29
C CYS A 161 -3.25 -9.36 -2.61
N TYR A 162 -1.94 -9.18 -2.60
CA TYR A 162 -1.12 -9.27 -3.81
C TYR A 162 -0.93 -10.72 -4.20
N THR A 163 -1.62 -11.17 -5.25
CA THR A 163 -1.37 -12.52 -5.81
C THR A 163 -0.02 -12.58 -6.51
N THR A 164 0.51 -11.44 -6.94
CA THR A 164 1.77 -11.36 -7.67
C THR A 164 2.98 -11.76 -6.84
N PHE A 165 2.91 -11.69 -5.50
CA PHE A 165 3.94 -12.24 -4.60
C PHE A 165 4.10 -13.76 -4.71
N PHE A 166 3.15 -14.44 -5.31
CA PHE A 166 3.18 -15.88 -5.50
C PHE A 166 3.54 -16.23 -6.95
N PRO A 167 4.37 -17.28 -7.17
CA PRO A 167 4.61 -17.84 -8.49
C PRO A 167 3.31 -18.12 -9.26
N ARG A 168 3.33 -17.95 -10.59
CA ARG A 168 2.10 -18.01 -11.42
C ARG A 168 1.29 -19.29 -11.21
N ALA A 169 1.96 -20.43 -11.07
CA ALA A 169 1.34 -21.73 -10.85
C ALA A 169 0.44 -21.77 -9.60
N ILE A 170 0.78 -21.01 -8.55
CA ILE A 170 0.04 -21.02 -7.28
C ILE A 170 -0.89 -19.81 -7.10
N ARG A 171 -0.89 -18.83 -8.02
CA ARG A 171 -1.80 -17.67 -8.00
C ARG A 171 -3.29 -18.06 -7.91
N PRO A 172 -3.80 -19.12 -8.57
CA PRO A 172 -5.19 -19.55 -8.39
C PRO A 172 -5.54 -19.88 -6.93
N LEU A 173 -4.63 -20.53 -6.19
CA LEU A 173 -4.82 -20.83 -4.77
C LEU A 173 -4.80 -19.56 -3.92
N ALA A 174 -3.88 -18.63 -4.21
CA ALA A 174 -3.84 -17.33 -3.55
C ALA A 174 -5.15 -16.54 -3.77
N ARG A 175 -5.70 -16.56 -4.99
CA ARG A 175 -7.02 -15.95 -5.30
C ARG A 175 -8.15 -16.58 -4.49
N LEU A 176 -8.18 -17.90 -4.38
CA LEU A 176 -9.19 -18.60 -3.57
C LEU A 176 -9.09 -18.18 -2.10
N PHE A 177 -7.88 -18.18 -1.54
CA PHE A 177 -7.61 -17.73 -0.18
C PHE A 177 -8.09 -16.28 0.06
N TYR A 178 -7.68 -15.35 -0.81
CA TYR A 178 -8.10 -13.95 -0.68
C TYR A 178 -9.61 -13.76 -0.85
N SER A 179 -10.25 -14.46 -1.78
CA SER A 179 -11.71 -14.42 -1.96
C SER A 179 -12.44 -14.85 -0.69
N MET A 180 -12.00 -15.94 -0.05
CA MET A 180 -12.58 -16.39 1.23
C MET A 180 -12.37 -15.37 2.34
N ALA A 181 -11.18 -14.76 2.41
CA ALA A 181 -10.89 -13.75 3.43
C ALA A 181 -11.72 -12.48 3.23
N ILE A 182 -11.82 -11.96 2.01
CA ILE A 182 -12.63 -10.77 1.66
C ILE A 182 -14.08 -10.97 2.06
N ARG A 183 -14.65 -12.16 1.81
CA ARG A 183 -16.04 -12.48 2.19
C ARG A 183 -16.30 -12.37 3.70
N ARG A 184 -15.28 -12.58 4.52
CA ARG A 184 -15.36 -12.57 6.00
C ARG A 184 -15.03 -11.21 6.63
N MET A 185 -14.48 -10.26 5.86
CA MET A 185 -14.02 -8.98 6.38
C MET A 185 -15.07 -7.87 6.27
N GLU A 186 -14.97 -6.86 7.15
CA GLU A 186 -15.82 -5.66 7.08
C GLU A 186 -15.61 -4.93 5.75
N ARG A 187 -16.70 -4.56 5.06
CA ARG A 187 -16.63 -4.04 3.69
C ARG A 187 -16.57 -2.52 3.60
N LYS A 188 -17.13 -1.79 4.57
CA LYS A 188 -17.35 -0.32 4.44
C LYS A 188 -16.05 0.47 4.59
N ARG A 189 -15.18 0.09 5.53
CA ARG A 189 -13.94 0.83 5.87
C ARG A 189 -12.65 0.09 5.50
N THR A 190 -12.77 -0.86 4.57
CA THR A 190 -11.65 -1.71 4.16
C THR A 190 -11.40 -1.58 2.67
N PHE A 191 -10.15 -1.35 2.32
CA PHE A 191 -9.60 -1.46 0.98
C PHE A 191 -8.87 -2.79 0.83
N TYR A 192 -8.92 -3.33 -0.38
CA TYR A 192 -8.21 -4.54 -0.75
C TYR A 192 -7.18 -4.21 -1.81
N GLY A 193 -5.91 -4.41 -1.47
CA GLY A 193 -4.77 -4.14 -2.32
C GLY A 193 -4.64 -5.19 -3.41
N ILE A 194 -4.76 -4.78 -4.66
CA ILE A 194 -4.50 -5.58 -5.86
C ILE A 194 -3.00 -5.60 -6.11
N GLY A 195 -2.49 -6.71 -6.65
CA GLY A 195 -1.07 -7.01 -6.82
C GLY A 195 -0.25 -5.97 -7.58
N LEU A 196 1.04 -6.24 -7.69
CA LEU A 196 2.02 -5.28 -8.17
C LEU A 196 1.92 -5.03 -9.67
N THR A 197 1.78 -3.77 -10.07
CA THR A 197 1.80 -3.35 -11.49
C THR A 197 3.21 -3.08 -12.02
N ASN A 198 4.20 -2.96 -11.13
CA ASN A 198 5.63 -2.84 -11.39
C ASN A 198 6.41 -3.33 -10.14
N ASN A 199 7.72 -3.50 -10.25
CA ASN A 199 8.57 -3.89 -9.12
C ASN A 199 8.47 -2.84 -8.00
N GLY A 200 8.49 -3.32 -6.75
CA GLY A 200 8.44 -2.49 -5.56
C GLY A 200 9.83 -2.19 -5.00
N ILE A 201 9.87 -1.78 -3.74
CA ILE A 201 11.12 -1.41 -3.05
C ILE A 201 12.12 -2.56 -2.88
N PHE A 202 11.69 -3.83 -2.97
CA PHE A 202 12.59 -4.98 -2.92
C PHE A 202 13.19 -5.34 -4.29
N GLU A 203 12.77 -4.64 -5.36
CA GLU A 203 13.26 -4.70 -6.75
C GLU A 203 13.09 -6.06 -7.47
N ASN A 204 12.91 -7.15 -6.73
CA ASN A 204 12.78 -8.51 -7.22
C ASN A 204 11.35 -9.07 -7.10
N GLU A 205 10.38 -8.25 -6.67
CA GLU A 205 9.01 -8.71 -6.58
C GLU A 205 8.43 -8.94 -7.97
N SER A 206 7.72 -10.04 -8.14
CA SER A 206 6.98 -10.29 -9.37
C SER A 206 5.83 -9.30 -9.52
N ALA A 207 5.68 -8.75 -10.72
CA ALA A 207 4.57 -7.90 -11.13
C ALA A 207 3.61 -8.63 -12.08
N TYR A 208 2.49 -7.99 -12.40
CA TYR A 208 1.64 -8.45 -13.50
C TYR A 208 2.36 -8.29 -14.82
N GLU A 209 2.32 -9.32 -15.65
CA GLU A 209 2.97 -9.27 -16.95
C GLU A 209 2.04 -8.69 -18.01
N ASN A 210 0.75 -8.98 -17.88
CA ASN A 210 -0.26 -8.52 -18.81
C ASN A 210 -1.54 -8.12 -18.07
N ILE A 211 -2.37 -7.37 -18.79
CA ILE A 211 -3.61 -6.80 -18.29
C ILE A 211 -4.65 -7.85 -17.87
N ASN A 212 -4.60 -9.06 -18.45
CA ASN A 212 -5.55 -10.12 -18.11
C ASN A 212 -5.31 -10.69 -16.71
N GLU A 213 -4.06 -10.72 -16.23
CA GLU A 213 -3.78 -11.12 -14.84
C GLU A 213 -4.34 -10.11 -13.85
N PHE A 214 -4.17 -8.82 -14.13
CA PHE A 214 -4.73 -7.72 -13.34
C PHE A 214 -6.27 -7.78 -13.32
N LYS A 215 -6.89 -7.97 -14.49
CA LYS A 215 -8.34 -8.15 -14.63
C LYS A 215 -8.87 -9.30 -13.76
N LYS A 216 -8.21 -10.47 -13.79
CA LYS A 216 -8.61 -11.64 -12.98
C LYS A 216 -8.62 -11.33 -11.48
N ASP A 217 -7.66 -10.56 -11.00
CA ASP A 217 -7.58 -10.19 -9.59
C ASP A 217 -8.65 -9.17 -9.20
N ILE A 218 -8.93 -8.17 -10.04
CA ILE A 218 -10.05 -7.23 -9.86
C ILE A 218 -11.38 -8.00 -9.80
N GLU A 219 -11.64 -8.84 -10.80
CA GLU A 219 -12.88 -9.63 -10.88
C GLU A 219 -13.05 -10.54 -9.66
N MET A 220 -11.97 -11.18 -9.20
CA MET A 220 -11.98 -12.01 -8.00
C MET A 220 -12.40 -11.19 -6.76
N MET A 221 -11.78 -10.02 -6.56
CA MET A 221 -12.09 -9.18 -5.40
C MET A 221 -13.53 -8.65 -5.44
N VAL A 222 -13.98 -8.16 -6.60
CA VAL A 222 -15.34 -7.66 -6.80
C VAL A 222 -16.36 -8.79 -6.58
N LYS A 223 -16.15 -9.98 -7.16
CA LYS A 223 -17.01 -11.17 -6.93
C LYS A 223 -17.01 -11.64 -5.48
N ALA A 224 -15.92 -11.40 -4.73
CA ALA A 224 -15.85 -11.68 -3.30
C ALA A 224 -16.58 -10.63 -2.43
N GLY A 225 -17.04 -9.53 -3.02
CA GLY A 225 -17.79 -8.46 -2.36
C GLY A 225 -16.93 -7.26 -1.93
N ALA A 226 -15.74 -7.10 -2.52
CA ALA A 226 -14.92 -5.91 -2.30
C ALA A 226 -15.59 -4.66 -2.89
N ASN A 227 -15.87 -3.66 -2.05
CA ASN A 227 -16.44 -2.38 -2.47
C ASN A 227 -15.41 -1.27 -2.66
N ASN A 228 -14.22 -1.46 -2.05
CA ASN A 228 -13.11 -0.53 -2.15
C ASN A 228 -11.84 -1.28 -2.52
N LEU A 229 -11.17 -0.84 -3.59
CA LEU A 229 -9.93 -1.44 -4.06
C LEU A 229 -8.80 -0.43 -3.96
N CYS A 230 -7.61 -0.96 -3.71
CA CYS A 230 -6.39 -0.20 -3.79
C CYS A 230 -5.46 -0.82 -4.82
N VAL A 231 -4.82 0.00 -5.65
CA VAL A 231 -3.88 -0.45 -6.66
C VAL A 231 -2.45 -0.03 -6.29
N TYR A 232 -1.54 -0.99 -6.28
CA TYR A 232 -0.11 -0.75 -6.14
C TYR A 232 0.62 -1.15 -7.43
N SER A 233 1.23 -0.24 -8.18
CA SER A 233 1.30 1.20 -7.99
C SER A 233 0.88 1.95 -9.26
N ILE A 234 0.50 3.22 -9.11
CA ILE A 234 0.03 4.02 -10.25
C ILE A 234 1.14 4.28 -11.27
N GLU A 235 2.37 4.53 -10.81
CA GLU A 235 3.54 4.70 -11.69
C GLU A 235 3.80 3.46 -12.55
N GLY A 236 3.55 2.27 -12.00
CA GLY A 236 3.66 1.02 -12.75
C GLY A 236 2.65 0.92 -13.88
N ILE A 237 1.42 1.39 -13.67
CA ILE A 237 0.42 1.49 -14.74
C ILE A 237 0.82 2.52 -15.79
N LEU A 238 1.23 3.73 -15.36
CA LEU A 238 1.51 4.84 -16.27
C LEU A 238 2.72 4.62 -17.19
N LYS A 239 3.67 3.77 -16.77
CA LYS A 239 4.81 3.35 -17.59
C LYS A 239 4.41 2.45 -18.77
N ARG A 240 3.24 1.81 -18.70
CA ARG A 240 2.78 0.91 -19.77
C ARG A 240 2.36 1.71 -20.99
N LYS A 241 2.60 1.16 -22.19
CA LYS A 241 2.19 1.78 -23.46
C LYS A 241 0.66 1.91 -23.53
N ASP A 242 -0.06 0.95 -22.96
CA ASP A 242 -1.52 0.83 -22.93
C ASP A 242 -2.13 1.23 -21.57
N ALA A 243 -1.49 2.13 -20.82
CA ALA A 243 -1.91 2.56 -19.48
C ALA A 243 -3.42 2.90 -19.35
N GLY A 244 -4.01 3.51 -20.39
CA GLY A 244 -5.45 3.79 -20.44
C GLY A 244 -6.31 2.54 -20.25
N LYS A 245 -5.98 1.43 -20.96
CA LYS A 245 -6.74 0.18 -20.86
C LYS A 245 -6.70 -0.42 -19.45
N TRP A 246 -5.56 -0.30 -18.77
CA TRP A 246 -5.42 -0.76 -17.38
C TRP A 246 -6.29 0.04 -16.42
N LEU A 247 -6.36 1.36 -16.62
CA LEU A 247 -7.23 2.23 -15.82
C LEU A 247 -8.72 2.01 -16.12
N ASP A 248 -9.06 1.70 -17.37
CA ASP A 248 -10.44 1.43 -17.79
C ASP A 248 -11.04 0.22 -17.06
N LEU A 249 -10.23 -0.80 -16.76
CA LEU A 249 -10.67 -1.97 -15.96
C LEU A 249 -11.11 -1.62 -14.54
N LEU A 250 -10.68 -0.49 -13.99
CA LEU A 250 -11.05 -0.05 -12.63
C LEU A 250 -12.34 0.77 -12.61
N MET A 251 -12.90 1.09 -13.79
CA MET A 251 -14.14 1.85 -13.94
C MET A 251 -15.37 0.96 -14.15
N CYS A 252 -15.18 -0.34 -14.41
CA CYS A 252 -16.25 -1.34 -14.51
C CYS A 252 -16.78 -1.72 -13.13
#